data_AF-A0A7X6A8B3-F1
#
_entry.id   AF-A0A7X6A8B3-F1
#
_cell.length_a   1.000
_cell.length_b   1.000
_cell.length_c   1.000
_cell.angle_alpha   90.00
_cell.angle_beta   90.00
_cell.angle_gamma   90.00
#
_symmetry.space_group_name_H-M   'P 1'
#
loop_
_entity.id
_entity.type
_entity.pdbx_description
1 polymer ?
#
loop_
_entity_poly.entity_id
_entity_poly.type
_entity_poly.pdbx_seq_one_letter_code
_entity_poly.pdbx_strand_id
1 'polypeptide(L)' 'ALMNGVLDEEIETAMARLPEEYRSVVILALVEDLSYKEIAEALSIPLGTVMSRLHRGRKLLQGQLLE' A
#
# COMPACT_ATOMS: atom_id res chain seq x y z
N ALA A 1 12.35 8.41 17.67
CA ALA A 1 13.62 7.85 17.16
C ALA A 1 14.06 8.71 15.98
N LEU A 2 15.33 9.11 15.91
CA LEU A 2 15.88 10.03 14.89
C LEU A 2 16.22 9.33 13.55
N MET A 3 15.51 8.24 13.21
CA MET A 3 15.68 7.50 11.95
C MET A 3 14.51 7.71 10.97
N ASN A 4 13.57 8.60 11.28
CA ASN A 4 12.30 8.64 10.55
C ASN A 4 12.37 9.44 9.24
N GLY A 5 13.05 10.60 9.18
CA GLY A 5 12.90 11.50 8.01
C GLY A 5 13.33 10.92 6.65
N VAL A 6 14.47 10.21 6.57
CA VAL A 6 14.97 9.66 5.30
C VAL A 6 14.22 8.39 4.90
N LEU A 7 13.94 7.52 5.89
CA LEU A 7 13.18 6.29 5.65
C LEU A 7 11.74 6.59 5.23
N ASP A 8 11.14 7.63 5.80
CA ASP A 8 9.80 8.09 5.45
C ASP A 8 9.76 8.61 4.00
N GLU A 9 10.78 9.38 3.55
CA GLU A 9 10.87 9.90 2.18
C GLU A 9 11.07 8.80 1.12
N GLU A 10 11.87 7.78 1.41
CA GLU A 10 12.04 6.60 0.54
C GLU A 10 10.74 5.80 0.42
N ILE A 11 10.03 5.59 1.53
CA ILE A 11 8.74 4.90 1.54
C ILE A 11 7.69 5.71 0.77
N GLU A 12 7.60 7.02 1.00
CA GLU A 12 6.70 7.92 0.28
C GLU A 12 6.96 7.87 -1.23
N THR A 13 8.23 7.94 -1.64
CA THR A 13 8.64 7.86 -3.04
C THR A 13 8.28 6.51 -3.66
N ALA A 14 8.57 5.40 -2.97
CA ALA A 14 8.25 4.05 -3.43
C ALA A 14 6.73 3.85 -3.57
N MET A 15 5.95 4.34 -2.61
CA MET A 15 4.49 4.34 -2.63
C MET A 15 3.94 5.17 -3.80
N ALA A 16 4.52 6.33 -4.08
CA ALA A 16 4.13 7.20 -5.20
C ALA A 16 4.41 6.58 -6.58
N ARG A 17 5.30 5.59 -6.68
CA ARG A 17 5.57 4.86 -7.93
C ARG A 17 4.62 3.69 -8.17
N LEU A 18 3.86 3.25 -7.17
CA LEU A 18 2.86 2.20 -7.34
C LEU A 18 1.71 2.68 -8.24
N PRO A 19 1.18 1.84 -9.15
CA PRO A 19 -0.10 2.11 -9.79
C PRO A 19 -1.20 2.38 -8.76
N GLU A 20 -2.07 3.35 -9.05
CA GLU A 20 -3.07 3.89 -8.10
C GLU A 20 -3.95 2.82 -7.46
N GLU A 21 -4.36 1.82 -8.25
CA GLU A 21 -5.21 0.72 -7.76
C GLU A 21 -4.53 -0.16 -6.71
N TYR A 22 -3.20 -0.28 -6.73
CA TYR A 22 -2.44 -1.00 -5.72
C TYR A 22 -2.08 -0.08 -4.56
N ARG A 23 -1.67 1.15 -4.86
CA ARG A 23 -1.31 2.16 -3.85
C ARG A 23 -2.41 2.36 -2.84
N SER A 24 -3.64 2.57 -3.31
CA SER A 24 -4.80 2.83 -2.45
C SER A 24 -5.02 1.70 -1.44
N VAL A 25 -4.97 0.44 -1.89
CA VAL A 25 -5.14 -0.72 -1.02
C VAL A 25 -3.98 -0.88 -0.04
N VAL A 26 -2.75 -0.58 -0.47
CA VAL A 26 -1.55 -0.66 0.39
C VAL A 26 -1.59 0.41 1.48
N ILE A 27 -1.93 1.66 1.16
CA ILE A 27 -2.08 2.75 2.14
C ILE A 27 -3.12 2.38 3.18
N LEU A 28 -4.33 2.03 2.73
CA LEU A 28 -5.43 1.74 3.64
C LEU A 28 -5.13 0.54 4.56
N ALA A 29 -4.40 -0.47 4.07
CA ALA A 29 -4.07 -1.65 4.86
C ALA A 29 -2.84 -1.50 5.78
N LEU A 30 -1.84 -0.72 5.38
CA LEU A 30 -0.55 -0.64 6.10
C LEU A 30 -0.35 0.64 6.88
N VAL A 31 -0.98 1.74 6.45
CA VAL A 31 -0.85 3.07 7.08
C VAL A 31 -2.09 3.37 7.92
N GLU A 32 -3.27 3.17 7.35
CA GLU A 32 -4.55 3.43 8.03
C GLU A 32 -5.05 2.22 8.86
N ASP A 33 -4.33 1.08 8.79
CA ASP A 33 -4.63 -0.17 9.51
C ASP A 33 -6.08 -0.67 9.36
N LEU A 34 -6.71 -0.39 8.21
CA LEU A 34 -8.07 -0.85 7.93
C LEU A 34 -8.10 -2.35 7.63
N SER A 35 -9.16 -3.01 8.07
CA SER A 35 -9.44 -4.39 7.70
C SER A 35 -9.77 -4.50 6.21
N TYR A 36 -9.55 -5.67 5.62
CA TYR A 36 -9.84 -5.88 4.19
C TYR A 36 -11.33 -5.68 3.86
N LYS A 37 -12.23 -5.84 4.83
CA LYS A 37 -13.66 -5.55 4.67
C LYS A 37 -13.91 -4.05 4.58
N GLU A 38 -13.34 -3.26 5.49
CA GLU A 38 -13.45 -1.79 5.46
C GLU A 38 -12.84 -1.23 4.18
N ILE A 39 -11.73 -1.79 3.69
CA ILE A 39 -11.13 -1.40 2.41
C ILE A 39 -12.05 -1.74 1.23
N ALA A 40 -12.68 -2.91 1.25
CA ALA A 40 -13.61 -3.34 0.21
C ALA A 40 -14.81 -2.38 0.13
N GLU A 41 -15.35 -1.98 1.28
CA GLU A 41 -16.44 -1.00 1.41
C GLU A 41 -16.00 0.40 0.97
N ALA A 42 -14.88 0.90 1.49
CA ALA A 42 -14.35 2.24 1.18
C ALA A 42 -14.05 2.44 -0.31
N LEU A 43 -13.51 1.41 -0.97
CA LEU A 43 -13.17 1.47 -2.40
C LEU A 43 -14.28 0.94 -3.31
N SER A 44 -15.39 0.44 -2.75
CA SER A 44 -16.48 -0.20 -3.51
C SER A 44 -15.99 -1.29 -4.47
N ILE A 45 -15.12 -2.18 -3.98
CA ILE A 45 -14.56 -3.31 -4.75
C ILE A 45 -14.74 -4.65 -4.01
N PRO A 46 -14.74 -5.80 -4.72
CA PRO A 46 -14.84 -7.11 -4.06
C PRO A 46 -13.69 -7.38 -3.07
N LEU A 47 -13.99 -8.09 -1.98
CA LEU A 47 -12.97 -8.50 -0.99
C LEU A 47 -11.81 -9.29 -1.62
N GLY A 48 -12.09 -10.17 -2.58
CA GLY A 48 -11.05 -10.89 -3.33
C GLY A 48 -10.17 -9.97 -4.20
N THR A 49 -10.74 -8.85 -4.68
CA THR A 49 -9.99 -7.81 -5.38
C THR A 49 -9.07 -7.07 -4.42
N VAL A 50 -9.53 -6.75 -3.20
CA VAL A 50 -8.67 -6.19 -2.14
C VAL A 50 -7.48 -7.11 -1.87
N MET A 51 -7.71 -8.39 -1.62
CA MET A 51 -6.64 -9.36 -1.34
C MET A 51 -5.63 -9.45 -2.49
N SER A 52 -6.11 -9.57 -3.74
CA SER A 52 -5.23 -9.71 -4.90
C SER A 52 -4.48 -8.41 -5.25
N ARG A 53 -5.10 -7.24 -5.05
CA ARG A 53 -4.44 -5.93 -5.20
C ARG A 53 -3.42 -5.69 -4.11
N LEU A 54 -3.72 -6.03 -2.85
CA LEU A 54 -2.77 -5.91 -1.74
C LEU A 54 -1.55 -6.80 -1.95
N HIS A 55 -1.75 -8.04 -2.38
CA HIS A 55 -0.65 -8.96 -2.68
C HIS A 55 0.28 -8.39 -3.77
N ARG A 56 -0.29 -7.92 -4.88
CA ARG A 56 0.47 -7.29 -5.98
C ARG A 56 1.14 -5.99 -5.54
N GLY A 57 0.43 -5.15 -4.79
CA GLY A 57 0.95 -3.88 -4.26
C GLY A 57 2.15 -4.08 -3.35
N ARG A 58 2.11 -5.05 -2.43
CA ARG A 58 3.26 -5.40 -1.57
C ARG A 58 4.47 -5.87 -2.38
N LYS A 59 4.25 -6.72 -3.39
CA LYS A 59 5.31 -7.18 -4.30
C LYS A 59 5.96 -6.03 -5.06
N LEU A 60 5.16 -5.10 -5.60
CA LEU A 60 5.65 -3.93 -6.31
C LEU A 60 6.40 -2.98 -5.36
N LEU A 61 5.85 -2.73 -4.17
CA LEU A 61 6.48 -1.87 -3.17
C LEU A 61 7.83 -2.43 -2.73
N GLN A 62 7.90 -3.74 -2.50
CA GLN A 62 9.15 -4.44 -2.22
C GLN A 62 10.16 -4.25 -3.36
N GLY A 63 9.72 -4.35 -4.62
CA GLY A 63 10.58 -4.08 -5.77
C GLY A 63 11.13 -2.66 -5.79
N GLN A 64 10.32 -1.66 -5.44
CA GLN A 64 10.75 -0.25 -5.39
C GLN A 64 11.72 0.07 -4.24
N LEU A 65 11.64 -0.67 -3.12
CA LEU A 65 12.48 -0.44 -1.93
C LEU A 65 13.79 -1.24 -1.93
N LEU A 66 13.92 -2.24 -2.81
CA LEU A 66 15.12 -3.09 -2.93
C LEU A 66 16.00 -2.70 -4.13
N GLU A 67 15.60 -1.69 -4.89
CA GLU A 67 16.42 -1.02 -5.91
C GLU A 67 17.26 0.10 -5.31
#